data_AF-A0A7C1HTF4-F1
#
_entry.id   AF-A0A7C1HTF4-F1
#
_cell.length_a   1.000
_cell.length_b   1.000
_cell.length_c   1.000
_cell.angle_alpha   90.00
_cell.angle_beta   90.00
_cell.angle_gamma   90.00
#
_symmetry.space_group_name_H-M   'P 1'
#
loop_
_entity.id
_entity.type
_entity.pdbx_description
1 polymer ?
#
loop_
_entity_poly.entity_id
_entity_poly.type
_entity_poly.pdbx_seq_one_letter_code
_entity_poly.pdbx_strand_id
1 'polypeptide(L)'
;MQNLPYFFMEPLIWWAWKAPKRIFTVLKRVLVLLNHEISFTLNIRLLFVPLFGDYTISGRVIGIIMRLGQILFGLVAVLFLLGLMLVSPFLWYYLPLFLIHYLKFYFFFVLVGVYLLRLFLIKNTPLKRVSQAGPENYLSAVRPECLSLLKEAKYSSSLK
;
A
#
# COMPACT_ATOMS: atom_id res chain seq x y z
N MET A 1 28.29 4.20 -10.74
CA MET A 1 29.00 3.09 -10.07
C MET A 1 28.45 3.00 -8.65
N GLN A 2 27.62 2.00 -8.35
CA GLN A 2 27.08 1.77 -7.00
C GLN A 2 28.12 0.99 -6.20
N ASN A 3 28.51 1.52 -5.04
CA ASN A 3 29.51 0.90 -4.16
C ASN A 3 29.05 -0.51 -3.74
N LEU A 4 29.89 -1.53 -4.01
CA LEU A 4 29.72 -2.94 -3.60
C LEU A 4 29.14 -3.17 -2.19
N PRO A 5 29.47 -2.39 -1.13
CA PRO A 5 28.85 -2.57 0.19
C PRO A 5 27.33 -2.36 0.21
N TYR A 6 26.76 -1.60 -0.73
CA TYR A 6 25.33 -1.30 -0.75
C TYR A 6 24.49 -2.51 -1.19
N PHE A 7 25.03 -3.38 -2.06
CA PHE A 7 24.30 -4.52 -2.61
C PHE A 7 23.98 -5.57 -1.52
N PHE A 8 24.94 -5.86 -0.63
CA PHE A 8 24.73 -6.79 0.48
C PHE A 8 23.87 -6.20 1.61
N MET A 9 23.91 -4.88 1.81
CA MET A 9 23.10 -4.20 2.83
C MET A 9 21.67 -3.89 2.35
N GLU A 10 21.40 -3.84 1.05
CA GLU A 10 20.09 -3.50 0.50
C GLU A 10 18.95 -4.41 1.02
N PRO A 11 19.08 -5.75 1.08
CA PRO A 11 18.04 -6.63 1.60
C PRO A 11 17.74 -6.35 3.08
N LEU A 12 18.78 -6.09 3.87
CA LEU A 12 18.66 -5.80 5.30
C LEU A 12 17.97 -4.45 5.53
N ILE A 13 18.39 -3.40 4.82
CA ILE A 13 17.78 -2.07 4.87
C ILE A 13 16.33 -2.12 4.38
N TRP A 14 16.06 -2.92 3.34
CA TRP A 14 14.71 -3.11 2.84
C TRP A 14 13.81 -3.75 3.89
N TRP A 15 14.28 -4.84 4.51
CA TRP A 15 13.54 -5.57 5.52
C TRP A 15 13.32 -4.73 6.79
N ALA A 16 14.37 -4.04 7.27
CA ALA A 16 14.32 -3.30 8.52
C ALA A 16 13.57 -1.96 8.42
N TRP A 17 13.64 -1.26 7.29
CA TRP A 17 13.13 0.12 7.20
C TRP A 17 12.13 0.36 6.06
N LYS A 18 12.44 -0.10 4.84
CA LYS A 18 11.57 0.19 3.67
C LYS A 18 10.24 -0.57 3.74
N ALA A 19 10.25 -1.82 4.17
CA ALA A 19 9.06 -2.66 4.24
C ALA A 19 8.05 -2.19 5.32
N PRO A 20 8.44 -1.98 6.60
CA PRO A 20 7.52 -1.46 7.62
C PRO A 20 6.91 -0.10 7.25
N LYS A 21 7.74 0.83 6.73
CA LYS A 21 7.26 2.13 6.26
C LYS A 21 6.23 2.00 5.14
N ARG A 22 6.44 1.07 4.20
CA ARG A 22 5.49 0.80 3.12
C ARG A 22 4.19 0.21 3.64
N ILE A 23 4.26 -0.77 4.56
CA ILE A 23 3.09 -1.39 5.19
C ILE A 23 2.23 -0.32 5.89
N PHE A 24 2.85 0.54 6.70
CA PHE A 24 2.15 1.64 7.38
C PHE A 24 1.52 2.63 6.39
N THR A 25 2.22 2.97 5.31
CA THR A 25 1.69 3.85 4.26
C THR A 25 0.48 3.25 3.55
N VAL A 26 0.52 1.93 3.25
CA VAL A 26 -0.60 1.23 2.62
C VAL A 26 -1.79 1.17 3.57
N LEU A 27 -1.58 0.82 4.84
CA LEU A 27 -2.67 0.78 5.82
C LEU A 27 -3.31 2.14 6.04
N LYS A 28 -2.53 3.23 6.07
CA LYS A 28 -3.06 4.59 6.12
C LYS A 28 -3.97 4.89 4.90
N ARG A 29 -3.59 4.43 3.70
CA ARG A 29 -4.42 4.60 2.51
C ARG A 29 -5.71 3.77 2.58
N VAL A 30 -5.61 2.54 3.06
CA VAL A 30 -6.79 1.67 3.28
C VAL A 30 -7.75 2.33 4.27
N LEU A 31 -7.24 2.92 5.35
CA LEU A 31 -8.05 3.66 6.32
C LEU A 31 -8.80 4.84 5.68
N VAL A 32 -8.12 5.62 4.82
CA VAL A 32 -8.75 6.74 4.10
C VAL A 32 -9.83 6.25 3.13
N LEU A 33 -9.55 5.17 2.39
CA LEU A 33 -10.52 4.57 1.48
C LEU A 33 -11.74 4.03 2.23
N LEU A 34 -11.52 3.32 3.33
CA LEU A 34 -12.62 2.78 4.16
C LEU A 34 -13.47 3.91 4.76
N ASN A 35 -12.86 5.01 5.19
CA ASN A 35 -13.60 6.18 5.65
C ASN A 35 -14.47 6.79 4.54
N HIS A 36 -14.01 6.74 3.29
CA HIS A 36 -14.77 7.23 2.14
C HIS A 36 -15.95 6.29 1.80
N GLU A 37 -15.71 4.98 1.78
CA GLU A 37 -16.74 3.96 1.49
C GLU A 37 -17.86 3.96 2.53
N ILE A 38 -17.51 3.93 3.82
CA ILE A 38 -18.50 3.93 4.91
C ILE A 38 -19.06 5.35 5.13
N SER A 39 -18.44 6.36 4.51
CA SER A 39 -18.76 7.77 4.72
C SER A 39 -18.83 8.12 6.20
N PHE A 40 -17.97 7.51 7.03
CA PHE A 40 -18.09 7.55 8.48
C PHE A 40 -18.04 8.97 9.04
N THR A 41 -17.05 9.77 8.60
CA THR A 41 -16.97 11.19 8.97
C THR A 41 -18.20 11.99 8.53
N LEU A 42 -18.77 11.63 7.37
CA LEU A 42 -19.90 12.31 6.77
C LEU A 42 -21.20 11.98 7.52
N ASN A 43 -21.39 10.72 7.90
CA ASN A 43 -22.51 10.25 8.72
C ASN A 43 -22.53 10.89 10.11
N ILE A 44 -21.36 11.10 10.73
CA ILE A 44 -21.26 11.87 11.99
C ILE A 44 -21.70 13.32 11.77
N ARG A 45 -21.22 13.98 10.71
CA ARG A 45 -21.55 15.39 10.44
C ARG A 45 -23.03 15.58 10.11
N LEU A 46 -23.62 14.63 9.39
CA LEU A 46 -25.01 14.69 8.98
C LEU A 46 -25.98 14.13 10.02
N LEU A 47 -25.56 13.65 11.19
CA LEU A 47 -26.40 12.87 12.12
C LEU A 47 -27.80 13.49 12.38
N PHE A 48 -27.90 14.82 12.46
CA PHE A 48 -29.17 15.55 12.69
C PHE A 48 -29.89 16.06 11.43
N VAL A 49 -29.35 15.79 10.24
CA VAL A 49 -29.97 16.18 8.96
C VAL A 49 -30.98 15.10 8.55
N PRO A 50 -32.21 15.41 8.15
CA PRO A 50 -33.15 14.38 7.70
C PRO A 50 -32.63 13.60 6.49
N LEU A 51 -33.00 12.32 6.38
CA LEU A 51 -32.71 11.53 5.18
C LEU A 51 -33.67 11.96 4.06
N PHE A 52 -33.15 12.18 2.86
CA PHE A 52 -33.91 12.57 1.67
C PHE A 52 -34.73 13.87 1.79
N GLY A 53 -34.43 14.74 2.77
CA GLY A 53 -35.22 15.96 2.98
C GLY A 53 -36.64 15.70 3.50
N ASP A 54 -36.93 14.48 3.96
CA ASP A 54 -38.21 14.18 4.61
C ASP A 54 -38.19 14.66 6.07
N TYR A 55 -38.94 15.74 6.33
CA TYR A 55 -39.01 16.38 7.64
C TYR A 55 -40.06 15.76 8.56
N THR A 56 -40.74 14.68 8.16
CA THR A 56 -41.65 13.94 9.04
C THR A 56 -40.91 13.35 10.24
N ILE A 57 -41.61 13.20 11.37
CA ILE A 57 -41.01 12.69 12.62
C ILE A 57 -40.49 11.26 12.42
N SER A 58 -41.24 10.42 11.71
CA SER A 58 -40.86 9.06 11.35
C SER A 58 -39.59 9.03 10.48
N GLY A 59 -39.51 9.86 9.45
CA GLY A 59 -38.33 9.97 8.58
C GLY A 59 -37.06 10.39 9.34
N ARG A 60 -37.18 11.34 10.29
CA ARG A 60 -36.05 11.75 11.15
C ARG A 60 -35.58 10.63 12.07
N VAL A 61 -36.49 9.90 12.71
CA VAL A 61 -36.15 8.82 13.63
C VAL A 61 -35.47 7.66 12.90
N ILE A 62 -36.02 7.23 11.76
CA ILE A 62 -35.42 6.18 10.93
C ILE A 62 -34.03 6.60 10.44
N GLY A 63 -33.89 7.87 10.02
CA GLY A 63 -32.62 8.38 9.54
C GLY A 63 -31.51 8.43 10.59
N ILE A 64 -31.87 8.81 11.83
CA ILE A 64 -30.93 8.79 12.96
C ILE A 64 -30.51 7.36 13.29
N ILE A 65 -31.45 6.40 13.36
CA ILE A 65 -31.15 5.00 13.68
C ILE A 65 -30.21 4.38 12.64
N MET A 66 -30.49 4.59 11.34
CA MET A 66 -29.64 4.06 10.25
C MET A 66 -28.23 4.64 10.31
N ARG A 67 -28.08 5.95 10.56
CA ARG A 67 -26.77 6.59 10.68
C ARG A 67 -26.03 6.18 11.94
N LEU A 68 -26.71 6.02 13.08
CA LEU A 68 -26.11 5.47 14.29
C LEU A 68 -25.56 4.06 14.03
N GLY A 69 -26.30 3.21 13.32
CA GLY A 69 -25.81 1.90 12.89
C GLY A 69 -24.54 2.02 12.04
N GLN A 70 -24.56 2.84 10.99
CA GLN A 70 -23.39 3.04 10.11
C GLN A 70 -22.17 3.63 10.87
N ILE A 71 -22.40 4.51 11.84
CA ILE A 71 -21.35 5.05 12.70
C ILE A 71 -20.79 3.96 13.61
N LEU A 72 -21.62 3.13 14.23
CA LEU A 72 -21.14 2.04 15.09
C LEU A 72 -20.28 1.03 14.30
N PHE A 73 -20.75 0.58 13.14
CA PHE A 73 -19.97 -0.32 12.28
C PHE A 73 -18.70 0.35 11.75
N GLY A 74 -18.79 1.62 11.33
CA GLY A 74 -17.64 2.39 10.87
C GLY A 74 -16.59 2.59 11.96
N LEU A 75 -17.02 2.84 13.20
CA LEU A 75 -16.14 2.99 14.36
C LEU A 75 -15.37 1.70 14.63
N VAL A 76 -16.04 0.55 14.64
CA VAL A 76 -15.40 -0.75 14.84
C VAL A 76 -14.36 -1.03 13.74
N ALA A 77 -14.72 -0.77 12.48
CA ALA A 77 -13.80 -0.95 11.35
C ALA A 77 -12.57 -0.02 11.42
N VAL A 78 -12.78 1.25 11.80
CA VAL A 78 -11.70 2.22 12.00
C VAL A 78 -10.79 1.81 13.15
N LEU A 79 -11.35 1.43 14.30
CA LEU A 79 -10.58 0.97 15.46
C LEU A 79 -9.77 -0.30 15.13
N PHE A 80 -10.37 -1.24 14.40
CA PHE A 80 -9.67 -2.43 13.93
C PHE A 80 -8.49 -2.08 13.01
N LEU A 81 -8.70 -1.20 12.03
CA LEU A 81 -7.63 -0.76 11.13
C LEU A 81 -6.54 0.05 11.84
N LEU A 82 -6.89 0.87 12.82
CA LEU A 82 -5.93 1.58 13.67
C LEU A 82 -5.10 0.61 14.52
N GLY A 83 -5.76 -0.40 15.09
CA GLY A 83 -5.09 -1.50 15.77
C GLY A 83 -4.10 -2.23 14.86
N LEU A 84 -4.53 -2.58 13.64
CA LEU A 84 -3.65 -3.17 12.63
C LEU A 84 -2.49 -2.24 12.22
N MET A 85 -2.73 -0.93 12.11
CA MET A 85 -1.67 0.05 11.83
C MET A 85 -0.60 0.05 12.92
N LEU A 86 -1.00 -0.04 14.19
CA LEU A 86 -0.07 -0.07 15.31
C LEU A 86 0.67 -1.41 15.38
N VAL A 87 -0.04 -2.52 15.15
CA VAL A 87 0.44 -3.88 15.39
C VAL A 87 1.24 -4.43 14.20
N SER A 88 0.96 -4.00 12.96
CA SER A 88 1.62 -4.51 11.76
C SER A 88 3.14 -4.30 11.70
N PRO A 89 3.74 -3.18 12.15
CA PRO A 89 5.19 -3.03 12.15
C PRO A 89 5.82 -4.02 13.14
N PHE A 90 5.21 -4.23 14.31
CA PHE A 90 5.68 -5.23 15.27
C PHE A 90 5.57 -6.64 14.71
N LEU A 91 4.44 -7.01 14.08
CA LEU A 91 4.31 -8.32 13.43
C LEU A 91 5.40 -8.55 12.40
N TRP A 92 5.77 -7.53 11.61
CA TRP A 92 6.81 -7.66 10.61
C TRP A 92 8.18 -8.04 11.21
N TYR A 93 8.53 -7.49 12.37
CA TYR A 93 9.76 -7.84 13.08
C TYR A 93 9.67 -9.18 13.83
N TYR A 94 8.49 -9.54 14.34
CA TYR A 94 8.26 -10.83 14.99
C TYR A 94 8.19 -11.99 13.99
N LEU A 95 7.78 -11.74 12.74
CA LEU A 95 7.61 -12.75 11.70
C LEU A 95 8.87 -13.62 11.50
N PRO A 96 10.09 -13.07 11.30
CA PRO A 96 11.27 -13.90 11.14
C PRO A 96 11.66 -14.65 12.41
N LEU A 97 11.46 -14.06 13.60
CA LEU A 97 11.73 -14.76 14.86
C LEU A 97 10.84 -16.02 15.00
N PHE A 98 9.56 -15.88 14.65
CA PHE A 98 8.62 -17.00 14.63
C PHE A 98 9.01 -18.03 13.57
N LEU A 99 9.32 -17.59 12.34
CA LEU A 99 9.74 -18.48 11.26
C LEU A 99 11.01 -19.28 11.61
N ILE A 100 11.99 -18.67 12.28
CA ILE A 100 13.21 -19.36 12.70
C ILE A 100 12.89 -20.46 13.73
N HIS A 101 12.00 -20.18 14.69
CA HIS A 101 11.63 -21.13 15.73
C HIS A 101 10.99 -22.41 15.16
N TYR A 102 10.07 -22.27 14.20
CA TYR A 102 9.34 -23.42 13.63
C TYR A 102 10.08 -24.09 12.47
N LEU A 103 10.67 -23.33 11.55
CA LEU A 103 11.21 -23.89 10.30
C LEU A 103 12.68 -24.28 10.39
N LYS A 104 13.44 -23.79 11.38
CA LYS A 104 14.89 -24.07 11.55
C LYS A 104 15.65 -23.90 10.22
N PHE A 105 16.12 -24.99 9.63
CA PHE A 105 16.86 -24.99 8.36
C PHE A 105 16.01 -24.59 7.14
N TYR A 106 14.72 -24.91 7.14
CA TYR A 106 13.81 -24.54 6.04
C TYR A 106 13.59 -23.03 5.93
N PHE A 107 13.94 -22.25 6.96
CA PHE A 107 13.89 -20.80 6.93
C PHE A 107 14.75 -20.20 5.82
N PHE A 108 15.89 -20.81 5.51
CA PHE A 108 16.78 -20.33 4.44
C PHE A 108 16.07 -20.37 3.08
N PHE A 109 15.36 -21.46 2.79
CA PHE A 109 14.58 -21.58 1.55
C PHE A 109 13.43 -20.56 1.49
N VAL A 110 12.80 -20.25 2.62
CA VAL A 110 11.77 -19.20 2.69
C VAL A 110 12.37 -17.83 2.39
N LEU A 111 13.53 -17.49 2.96
CA LEU A 111 14.21 -16.22 2.66
C LEU A 111 14.57 -16.10 1.18
N VAL A 112 15.15 -17.15 0.60
CA VAL A 112 15.49 -17.19 -0.83
C VAL A 112 14.22 -17.04 -1.68
N GLY A 113 13.15 -17.75 -1.33
CA GLY A 113 11.86 -17.65 -2.02
C GLY A 113 11.27 -16.24 -1.98
N VAL A 114 11.26 -15.59 -0.80
CA VAL A 114 10.80 -14.20 -0.65
C VAL A 114 11.65 -13.23 -1.46
N TYR A 115 12.97 -13.44 -1.51
CA TYR A 115 13.87 -12.61 -2.30
C TYR A 115 13.64 -12.78 -3.81
N LEU A 116 13.46 -14.00 -4.29
CA LEU A 116 13.11 -14.27 -5.69
C LEU A 116 11.76 -13.65 -6.07
N LEU A 117 10.76 -13.78 -5.19
CA LEU A 117 9.45 -13.19 -5.39
C LEU A 117 9.55 -11.65 -5.47
N ARG A 118 10.39 -11.04 -4.63
CA ARG A 118 10.69 -9.60 -4.73
C ARG A 118 11.31 -9.24 -6.08
N LEU A 119 12.28 -10.01 -6.58
CA LEU A 119 12.91 -9.74 -7.88
C LEU A 119 11.88 -9.78 -9.00
N PHE A 120 10.97 -10.76 -8.97
CA PHE A 120 9.86 -10.83 -9.93
C PHE A 120 8.93 -9.62 -9.86
N LEU A 121 8.53 -9.19 -8.66
CA LEU A 121 7.65 -8.04 -8.48
C LEU A 121 8.29 -6.70 -8.90
N ILE A 122 9.61 -6.58 -8.79
CA ILE A 122 10.36 -5.35 -9.09
C ILE A 122 10.79 -5.28 -10.56
N LYS A 123 10.80 -6.41 -11.28
CA LYS A 123 11.25 -6.52 -12.68
C LYS A 123 10.71 -5.43 -13.60
N ASN A 124 9.43 -5.06 -13.44
CA ASN A 124 8.76 -4.08 -14.29
C ASN A 124 8.61 -2.68 -13.65
N THR A 125 9.27 -2.43 -12.52
CA THR A 125 9.21 -1.11 -11.86
C THR A 125 10.29 -0.16 -12.40
N PRO A 126 9.95 1.12 -12.67
CA PRO A 126 10.92 2.10 -13.14
C PRO A 126 11.94 2.45 -12.05
N LEU A 127 13.18 2.75 -12.46
CA LEU A 127 14.30 3.03 -11.56
C LEU A 127 14.09 4.30 -10.73
N LYS A 128 13.47 5.33 -11.33
CA LYS A 128 13.13 6.59 -10.66
C LYS A 128 11.65 6.90 -10.81
N ARG A 129 11.07 7.57 -9.82
CA ARG A 129 9.73 8.16 -9.98
C ARG A 129 9.81 9.33 -10.96
N VAL A 130 8.73 9.58 -11.70
CA VAL A 130 8.63 10.73 -12.63
C VAL A 130 8.93 12.05 -11.92
N SER A 131 8.50 12.19 -10.65
CA SER A 131 8.80 13.37 -9.82
C SER A 131 10.28 13.58 -9.48
N GLN A 132 11.13 12.57 -9.70
CA GLN A 132 12.57 12.58 -9.41
C GLN A 132 13.41 12.54 -10.68
N ALA A 133 12.79 12.38 -11.85
CA ALA A 133 13.48 12.39 -13.13
C ALA A 133 13.45 13.83 -13.67
N GLY A 134 14.63 14.45 -13.72
CA GLY A 134 14.81 15.72 -14.42
C GLY A 134 14.74 15.55 -15.95
N PRO A 135 14.67 16.67 -16.71
CA PRO A 135 14.57 16.65 -18.16
C PRO A 135 15.73 15.92 -18.85
N GLU A 136 16.89 15.83 -18.21
CA GLU A 136 18.07 15.14 -18.75
C GLU A 136 18.04 13.61 -18.57
N ASN A 137 17.17 13.07 -17.70
CA ASN A 137 17.17 11.65 -17.31
C ASN A 137 15.76 11.01 -17.35
N TYR A 138 14.88 11.52 -18.21
CA TYR A 138 13.49 11.05 -18.33
C TYR A 138 13.35 9.56 -18.64
N LEU A 139 14.30 8.97 -19.38
CA LEU A 139 14.32 7.53 -19.70
C LEU A 139 14.40 6.64 -18.46
N SER A 140 14.97 7.13 -17.35
CA SER A 140 15.06 6.39 -16.09
C SER A 140 13.72 6.27 -15.33
N ALA A 141 12.71 7.05 -15.74
CA ALA A 141 11.35 6.97 -15.20
C ALA A 141 10.43 6.07 -16.05
N VAL A 142 10.88 5.64 -17.23
CA VAL A 142 10.11 4.76 -18.13
C VAL A 142 10.24 3.31 -17.66
N ARG A 143 9.15 2.53 -17.76
CA ARG A 143 9.19 1.10 -17.45
C ARG A 143 10.12 0.37 -18.44
N PRO A 144 10.91 -0.64 -17.98
CA PRO A 144 11.84 -1.34 -18.85
C PRO A 144 11.21 -1.93 -20.11
N GLU A 145 9.99 -2.47 -19.99
CA GLU A 145 9.21 -3.05 -21.09
C GLU A 145 8.74 -2.00 -22.12
N CYS A 146 8.34 -0.81 -21.68
CA CYS A 146 8.04 0.29 -22.61
C CYS A 146 9.33 0.77 -23.31
N LEU A 147 10.47 0.72 -22.61
CA LEU A 147 11.74 1.16 -23.15
C LEU A 147 12.26 0.20 -24.25
N SER A 148 12.04 -1.12 -24.11
CA SER A 148 12.34 -2.08 -25.19
C SER A 148 11.46 -1.84 -26.41
N LEU A 149 10.15 -1.66 -26.22
CA LEU A 149 9.22 -1.37 -27.32
C LEU A 149 9.55 -0.05 -28.04
N LEU A 150 9.92 1.01 -27.31
CA LEU A 150 10.32 2.28 -27.90
C LEU A 150 11.61 2.16 -28.71
N LYS A 151 12.57 1.34 -28.24
CA LYS A 151 13.80 1.06 -28.99
C LYS A 151 13.50 0.31 -30.28
N GLU A 152 12.67 -0.73 -30.21
CA GLU A 152 12.23 -1.51 -31.38
C GLU A 152 11.51 -0.63 -32.42
N ALA A 153 10.59 0.23 -31.97
CA ALA A 153 9.89 1.17 -32.83
C ALA A 153 10.83 2.18 -33.52
N LYS A 154 11.81 2.73 -32.79
CA LYS A 154 12.80 3.67 -33.35
C LYS A 154 13.71 3.01 -34.40
N TYR A 155 14.10 1.75 -34.17
CA TYR A 155 14.87 0.97 -35.15
C TYR A 155 14.05 0.68 -36.41
N SER A 156 12.76 0.35 -36.28
CA SER A 156 11.88 0.13 -37.43
C SER A 156 11.63 1.39 -38.26
N SER A 157 11.65 2.58 -37.66
CA SER A 157 11.47 3.85 -38.38
C SER A 157 12.73 4.35 -39.08
N SER A 158 13.93 3.91 -38.67
CA SER A 158 15.19 4.31 -39.32
C SER A 158 15.60 3.40 -40.49
N LEU A 159 14.88 2.29 -40.69
CA LEU A 159 15.08 1.33 -41.80
C LEU A 159 14.14 1.60 -42.99
N LYS A 160 13.21 2.55 -42.87
CA LYS A 160 12.39 3.09 -43.95
C LYS A 160 12.96 4.41 -44.43
#